data_AF-A0A0W0FC68-F1
#
_entry.id   AF-A0A0W0FC68-F1
#
_cell.length_a   1.000
_cell.length_b   1.000
_cell.length_c   1.000
_cell.angle_alpha   90.00
_cell.angle_beta   90.00
_cell.angle_gamma   90.00
#
_symmetry.space_group_name_H-M   'P 1'
#
loop_
_entity.id
_entity.type
_entity.pdbx_description
1 polymer ?
#
loop_
_entity_poly.entity_id
_entity_poly.type
_entity_poly.pdbx_seq_one_letter_code
_entity_poly.pdbx_strand_id
1 'polypeptide(L)'
;MPIELKKYKSELAGARAGAVGVGLTIVLHYTWPAFRRLRLPFKAFVVSGFIMSGMTFGAEKALLAHEAQRRKEENSLRRQARLELAQRGIIPTETEITRWRMEREAELANERQSDSSGP
;
A
#
# COMPACT_ATOMS: atom_id res chain seq x y z
N MET A 1 -13.74 1.30 -7.21
CA MET A 1 -12.65 1.26 -8.23
C MET A 1 -11.23 1.41 -7.64
N PRO A 2 -10.71 0.53 -6.75
CA PRO A 2 -9.32 0.67 -6.25
C PRO A 2 -8.28 -0.27 -6.90
N ILE A 3 -8.70 -1.25 -7.69
CA ILE A 3 -7.82 -2.34 -8.17
C ILE A 3 -6.99 -1.89 -9.39
N GLU A 4 -7.63 -1.22 -10.35
CA GLU A 4 -7.00 -0.67 -11.56
C GLU A 4 -5.89 0.33 -11.21
N LEU A 5 -6.18 1.29 -10.32
CA LEU A 5 -5.22 2.30 -9.84
C LEU A 5 -3.97 1.71 -9.17
N LYS A 6 -4.07 0.52 -8.57
CA LYS A 6 -2.92 -0.17 -7.98
C LYS A 6 -2.05 -0.85 -9.05
N LYS A 7 -2.66 -1.48 -10.07
CA LYS A 7 -1.93 -2.09 -11.20
C LYS A 7 -1.06 -1.07 -11.94
N TYR A 8 -1.62 0.11 -12.25
CA TYR A 8 -0.87 1.16 -12.94
C TYR A 8 0.37 1.63 -12.15
N LYS A 9 0.30 1.66 -10.82
CA LYS A 9 1.43 2.09 -9.99
C LYS A 9 2.57 1.06 -9.96
N SER A 10 2.26 -0.24 -9.94
CA SER A 10 3.28 -1.30 -10.00
C SER A 10 3.94 -1.37 -11.38
N GLU A 11 3.16 -1.22 -12.45
CA GLU A 11 3.69 -1.22 -13.82
C GLU A 11 4.60 0.00 -14.06
N LEU A 12 4.19 1.17 -13.57
CA LEU A 12 4.99 2.39 -13.64
C LEU A 12 6.30 2.27 -12.85
N ALA A 13 6.30 1.58 -11.70
CA ALA A 13 7.50 1.35 -10.90
C ALA A 13 8.51 0.44 -11.64
N GLY A 14 8.02 -0.64 -12.26
CA GLY A 14 8.83 -1.51 -13.10
C GLY A 14 9.42 -0.77 -14.31
N ALA A 15 8.60 0.03 -15.00
CA ALA A 15 9.05 0.83 -16.14
C ALA A 15 10.13 1.86 -15.76
N ARG A 16 9.97 2.55 -14.62
CA ARG A 16 10.97 3.51 -14.12
C ARG A 16 12.28 2.83 -13.74
N ALA A 17 12.21 1.70 -13.04
CA ALA A 17 13.42 0.94 -12.68
C ALA A 17 14.12 0.35 -13.91
N GLY A 18 13.35 -0.09 -14.91
CA GLY A 18 13.89 -0.49 -16.21
C GLY A 18 14.60 0.66 -16.92
N ALA A 19 14.00 1.85 -16.96
CA ALA A 19 14.65 3.04 -17.52
C ALA A 19 15.94 3.42 -16.77
N VAL A 20 15.97 3.30 -15.44
CA VAL A 20 17.18 3.47 -14.62
C VAL A 20 18.23 2.39 -14.96
N GLY A 21 17.83 1.12 -15.11
CA GLY A 21 18.72 0.03 -15.49
C GLY A 21 19.32 0.21 -16.89
N VAL A 22 18.53 0.69 -17.84
CA VAL A 22 19.00 1.06 -19.20
C VAL A 22 19.94 2.25 -19.13
N GLY A 23 19.60 3.30 -18.38
CA GLY A 23 20.47 4.47 -18.18
C GLY A 23 21.80 4.09 -17.54
N LEU A 24 21.78 3.24 -16.51
CA LEU A 24 22.98 2.77 -15.82
C LEU A 24 23.86 1.92 -16.74
N THR A 25 23.27 1.03 -17.54
CA THR A 25 24.02 0.22 -18.51
C THR A 25 24.64 1.05 -19.63
N ILE A 26 23.97 2.13 -20.07
CA ILE A 26 24.52 3.10 -21.03
C ILE A 26 25.70 3.85 -20.42
N VAL A 27 25.56 4.41 -19.22
CA VAL A 27 26.65 5.12 -18.54
C VAL A 27 27.85 4.19 -18.32
N LEU A 28 27.60 2.98 -17.82
CA LEU A 28 28.66 2.00 -17.58
C LEU A 28 29.37 1.56 -18.87
N HIS A 29 28.65 1.56 -20.01
CA HIS A 29 29.23 1.26 -21.32
C HIS A 29 30.22 2.34 -21.79
N TYR A 30 29.96 3.61 -21.49
CA TYR A 30 30.83 4.72 -21.87
C TYR A 30 31.94 5.01 -20.86
N THR A 31 31.73 4.69 -19.57
CA THR A 31 32.73 4.95 -18.52
C THR A 31 33.79 3.85 -18.40
N TRP A 32 33.48 2.59 -18.73
CA TRP A 32 34.37 1.46 -18.46
C TRP A 32 34.76 0.64 -19.72
N PRO A 33 36.04 0.65 -20.16
CA PRO A 33 36.48 0.02 -21.41
C PRO A 33 36.44 -1.53 -21.40
N ALA A 34 36.58 -2.16 -20.23
CA ALA A 34 36.31 -3.60 -20.05
C ALA A 34 34.82 -3.95 -20.23
N PHE A 35 33.89 -3.11 -19.77
CA PHE A 35 32.44 -3.31 -19.95
C PHE A 35 31.99 -3.10 -21.41
N ARG A 36 32.78 -2.33 -22.18
CA ARG A 36 32.61 -2.20 -23.63
C ARG A 36 32.82 -3.51 -24.38
N ARG A 37 33.70 -4.39 -23.89
CA ARG A 37 34.01 -5.70 -24.51
C ARG A 37 33.13 -6.85 -24.01
N LEU A 38 32.26 -6.62 -23.02
CA LEU A 38 31.38 -7.65 -22.47
C LEU A 38 30.26 -8.02 -23.46
N ARG A 39 29.91 -9.31 -23.50
CA ARG A 39 28.90 -9.90 -24.39
C ARG A 39 27.52 -9.23 -24.19
N LEU A 40 26.86 -8.88 -25.30
CA LEU A 40 25.50 -8.31 -25.34
C LEU A 40 24.47 -8.97 -24.40
N PRO A 41 24.38 -10.31 -24.28
CA PRO A 41 23.44 -10.94 -23.35
C PRO A 41 23.64 -10.53 -21.88
N PHE A 42 24.86 -10.23 -21.46
CA PHE A 42 25.12 -9.81 -20.08
C PHE A 42 24.49 -8.44 -19.77
N LYS A 43 24.49 -7.53 -20.74
CA LYS A 43 23.85 -6.21 -20.58
C LYS A 43 22.33 -6.36 -20.46
N ALA A 44 21.74 -7.21 -21.28
CA ALA A 44 20.30 -7.52 -21.20
C ALA A 44 19.95 -8.15 -19.85
N PHE A 45 20.79 -9.04 -19.33
CA PHE A 45 20.63 -9.65 -18.01
C PHE A 45 20.66 -8.61 -16.87
N VAL A 46 21.56 -7.63 -16.94
CA VAL A 46 21.59 -6.54 -15.94
C VAL A 46 20.29 -5.74 -16.00
N VAL A 47 19.84 -5.34 -17.20
CA VAL A 47 18.58 -4.59 -17.37
C VAL A 47 17.37 -5.40 -16.86
N SER A 48 17.30 -6.70 -17.15
CA SER A 48 16.22 -7.55 -16.65
C SER A 48 16.23 -7.65 -15.12
N GLY A 49 17.42 -7.71 -14.50
CA GLY A 49 17.57 -7.65 -13.05
C GLY A 49 16.98 -6.37 -12.45
N PHE A 50 17.31 -5.20 -13.04
CA PHE A 50 16.75 -3.91 -12.61
C PHE A 50 15.22 -3.84 -12.77
N ILE A 51 14.67 -4.36 -13.86
CA ILE A 51 13.21 -4.41 -14.07
C ILE A 51 12.54 -5.28 -13.00
N MET A 52 13.10 -6.48 -12.77
CA MET A 52 12.53 -7.45 -11.84
C MET A 52 12.59 -6.93 -10.39
N SER A 53 13.72 -6.36 -9.97
CA SER A 53 13.85 -5.70 -8.67
C SER A 53 12.92 -4.48 -8.54
N GLY A 54 12.80 -3.67 -9.58
CA GLY A 54 11.89 -2.53 -9.57
C GLY A 54 10.42 -2.91 -9.38
N MET A 55 10.00 -4.00 -10.03
CA MET A 55 8.66 -4.53 -9.89
C MET A 55 8.40 -5.09 -8.49
N THR A 56 9.34 -5.86 -7.92
CA THR A 56 9.18 -6.43 -6.57
C THR A 56 9.11 -5.34 -5.49
N PHE A 57 10.02 -4.37 -5.51
CA PHE A 57 9.97 -3.24 -4.57
C PHE A 57 8.73 -2.36 -4.78
N GLY A 58 8.25 -2.22 -6.01
CA GLY A 58 7.00 -1.52 -6.31
C GLY A 58 5.79 -2.23 -5.68
N ALA A 59 5.72 -3.55 -5.81
CA ALA A 59 4.66 -4.37 -5.23
C ALA A 59 4.70 -4.33 -3.68
N GLU A 60 5.89 -4.47 -3.10
CA GLU A 60 6.07 -4.41 -1.64
C GLU A 60 5.64 -3.05 -1.06
N LYS A 61 6.03 -1.95 -1.70
CA LYS A 61 5.58 -0.60 -1.31
C LYS A 61 4.05 -0.45 -1.38
N ALA A 62 3.41 -1.04 -2.39
CA ALA A 62 1.96 -0.99 -2.52
C ALA A 62 1.25 -1.80 -1.42
N LEU A 63 1.82 -2.94 -1.03
CA LEU A 63 1.34 -3.76 0.08
C LEU A 63 1.51 -3.02 1.41
N LEU A 64 2.71 -2.53 1.70
CA LEU A 64 3.01 -1.78 2.92
C LEU A 64 2.15 -0.51 3.04
N ALA A 65 1.92 0.21 1.94
CA ALA A 65 1.01 1.35 1.95
C ALA A 65 -0.42 0.93 2.29
N HIS A 66 -0.87 -0.24 1.84
CA HIS A 66 -2.18 -0.76 2.19
C HIS A 66 -2.27 -1.12 3.67
N GLU A 67 -1.27 -1.83 4.20
CA GLU A 67 -1.23 -2.18 5.63
C GLU A 67 -1.10 -0.95 6.52
N ALA A 68 -0.27 0.03 6.15
CA ALA A 68 -0.13 1.28 6.87
C ALA A 68 -1.45 2.05 6.91
N GLN A 69 -2.20 2.05 5.81
CA GLN A 69 -3.53 2.66 5.77
C GLN A 69 -4.51 1.93 6.70
N ARG A 70 -4.53 0.59 6.69
CA ARG A 70 -5.35 -0.21 7.61
C ARG A 70 -5.00 0.04 9.07
N ARG A 71 -3.71 0.07 9.40
CA ARG A 71 -3.26 0.40 10.77
C ARG A 71 -3.67 1.80 11.20
N LYS A 72 -3.63 2.80 10.30
CA LYS A 72 -4.11 4.16 10.60
C LYS A 72 -5.62 4.18 10.86
N GLU A 73 -6.40 3.50 10.03
CA GLU A 73 -7.86 3.37 10.20
C GLU A 73 -8.19 2.73 11.55
N GLU A 74 -7.59 1.57 11.86
CA GLU A 74 -7.77 0.88 13.14
C GLU A 74 -7.35 1.73 14.34
N ASN A 75 -6.23 2.45 14.25
CA ASN A 75 -5.76 3.30 15.35
C ASN A 75 -6.66 4.53 15.56
N SER A 76 -7.20 5.11 14.48
CA SER A 76 -8.19 6.18 14.59
C SER A 76 -9.48 5.69 15.26
N LEU A 77 -9.94 4.48 14.92
CA LEU A 77 -11.12 3.87 15.53
C LEU A 77 -10.90 3.59 17.01
N ARG A 78 -9.75 3.01 17.38
CA ARG A 78 -9.38 2.81 18.79
C ARG A 78 -9.30 4.12 19.57
N ARG A 79 -8.84 5.20 18.93
CA ARG A 79 -8.81 6.54 19.55
C ARG A 79 -10.21 7.10 19.76
N GLN A 80 -11.11 6.95 18.79
CA GLN A 80 -12.52 7.35 18.93
C GLN A 80 -13.22 6.55 20.04
N ALA A 81 -13.06 5.23 20.06
CA ALA A 81 -13.61 4.36 21.09
C ALA A 81 -13.15 4.79 22.50
N ARG A 82 -11.85 5.08 22.67
CA ARG A 82 -11.31 5.55 23.96
C ARG A 82 -11.90 6.89 24.39
N LEU A 83 -12.13 7.81 23.45
CA LEU A 83 -12.71 9.12 23.75
C LEU A 83 -14.19 9.01 24.13
N GLU A 84 -14.99 8.25 23.37
CA GLU A 84 -16.41 8.06 23.66
C GLU A 84 -16.64 7.27 24.95
N LEU A 85 -15.85 6.21 25.20
CA LEU A 85 -15.92 5.46 26.46
C LEU A 85 -15.51 6.32 27.66
N ALA A 86 -14.46 7.14 27.52
CA ALA A 86 -14.04 8.07 28.58
C ALA A 86 -15.10 9.15 28.87
N GLN A 87 -15.79 9.66 27.84
CA GLN A 87 -16.92 10.58 28.02
C GLN A 87 -18.10 9.93 28.76
N ARG A 88 -18.32 8.63 28.54
CA ARG A 88 -19.32 7.82 29.28
C ARG A 88 -18.85 7.43 30.69
N GLY A 89 -17.62 7.78 31.09
CA GLY A 89 -17.04 7.39 32.38
C GLY A 89 -16.64 5.92 32.49
N ILE A 90 -16.58 5.21 31.36
CA ILE A 90 -16.27 3.77 31.29
C ILE A 90 -14.77 3.59 31.04
N ILE A 91 -14.12 2.70 31.78
CA ILE A 91 -12.70 2.39 31.57
C ILE A 91 -12.57 1.66 30.22
N PRO A 92 -11.75 2.17 29.28
CA PRO A 92 -11.61 1.59 27.95
C PRO A 92 -10.78 0.30 28.02
N THR A 93 -11.45 -0.79 28.37
CA THR A 93 -10.92 -2.16 28.30
C THR A 93 -11.22 -2.77 26.94
N GLU A 94 -10.46 -3.79 26.53
CA GLU A 94 -10.67 -4.47 25.23
C GLU A 94 -12.11 -5.01 25.06
N THR A 95 -12.72 -5.45 26.17
CA THR A 95 -14.12 -5.91 26.19
C THR A 95 -15.10 -4.78 25.89
N GLU A 96 -14.90 -3.61 26.48
CA GLU A 96 -15.76 -2.44 26.30
C GLU A 96 -15.57 -1.79 24.92
N ILE A 97 -14.35 -1.81 24.36
CA ILE A 97 -14.09 -1.40 22.98
C ILE A 97 -14.84 -2.32 21.99
N THR A 98 -14.92 -3.62 22.29
CA THR A 98 -15.66 -4.57 21.47
C THR A 98 -17.17 -4.34 21.56
N ARG A 99 -17.71 -4.08 22.76
CA ARG A 99 -19.12 -3.71 22.95
C ARG A 99 -19.48 -2.42 22.22
N TRP A 100 -18.65 -1.40 22.36
CA TRP A 100 -18.79 -0.14 21.65
C TRP A 100 -18.81 -0.33 20.12
N ARG A 101 -17.97 -1.22 19.58
CA ARG A 101 -17.97 -1.53 18.14
C ARG A 101 -19.28 -2.18 17.70
N MET A 102 -19.80 -3.13 18.48
CA MET A 102 -21.09 -3.79 18.19
C MET A 102 -22.26 -2.79 18.27
N GLU A 103 -22.26 -1.90 19.26
CA GLU A 103 -23.25 -0.83 19.38
C GLU A 103 -23.23 0.09 18.15
N ARG A 104 -22.04 0.56 17.75
CA ARG A 104 -21.87 1.40 16.55
C ARG A 104 -22.31 0.71 15.26
N GLU A 105 -22.03 -0.57 15.10
CA GLU A 105 -22.46 -1.34 13.93
C GLU A 105 -23.99 -1.55 13.90
N ALA A 106 -24.61 -1.77 15.07
CA ALA A 106 -26.06 -1.87 15.20
C ALA A 106 -26.78 -0.54 14.91
N GLU A 107 -26.24 0.59 15.39
CA GLU A 107 -26.74 1.94 15.08
C GLU A 107 -26.70 2.22 13.58
N LEU A 108 -25.57 1.97 12.92
CA LEU A 108 -25.40 2.15 11.48
C LEU A 108 -26.31 1.24 10.64
N ALA A 109 -26.58 0.02 11.12
CA ALA A 109 -27.52 -0.88 10.46
C ALA A 109 -28.97 -0.38 10.57
N ASN A 110 -29.34 0.15 11.74
CA ASN A 110 -30.67 0.70 11.98
C ASN A 110 -30.91 1.99 11.17
N GLU A 111 -29.92 2.88 11.09
CA GLU A 111 -29.98 4.09 10.24
C GLU A 111 -30.18 3.76 8.75
N ARG A 112 -29.48 2.74 8.23
CA ARG A 112 -29.68 2.27 6.85
C ARG A 112 -31.07 1.71 6.61
N GLN A 113 -31.68 1.11 7.62
CA GLN A 113 -33.01 0.53 7.52
C GLN A 113 -34.11 1.59 7.66
N SER A 114 -33.89 2.65 8.46
CA SER A 114 -34.77 3.81 8.50
C SER A 114 -34.74 4.62 7.20
N ASP A 115 -33.57 4.80 6.58
CA ASP A 115 -33.45 5.49 5.28
C ASP A 115 -34.10 4.69 4.13
N SER A 116 -34.08 3.36 4.18
CA SER A 116 -34.82 2.53 3.19
C SER A 116 -36.34 2.50 3.42
N SER A 117 -36.80 3.00 4.57
CA SER A 117 -38.22 2.97 4.97
C SER A 117 -38.87 4.36 4.95
N GLY A 118 -38.13 5.39 4.56
CA GLY A 118 -38.65 6.75 4.30
C GLY A 118 -39.23 6.88 2.88
N PRO A 119 -40.41 7.52 2.70
CA PRO A 119 -41.13 7.62 1.42
C PRO A 119 -40.46 8.50 0.37
#